data_AF-A0AAU2KPG4-F1
#
_entry.id   AF-A0AAU2KPG4-F1
#
_cell.length_a   1.000
_cell.length_b   1.000
_cell.length_c   1.000
_cell.angle_alpha   90.00
_cell.angle_beta   90.00
_cell.angle_gamma   90.00
#
_symmetry.space_group_name_H-M   'P 1'
#
loop_
_entity.id
_entity.type
_entity.pdbx_description
1 polymer ?
#
loop_
_entity_poly.entity_id
_entity_poly.type
_entity_poly.pdbx_seq_one_letter_code
_entity_poly.pdbx_strand_id
1 'polypeptide(L)' 'MSKDSGPSERAREMRDKAQELEQAAQHATDPAERQRLKDKALRIREKSEQLYGRGSGTMDPM' A
#
# COMPACT_ATOMS: atom_id res chain seq x y z
N MET A 1 -2.55 26.35 15.08
CA MET A 1 -2.77 24.92 15.39
C MET A 1 -3.16 24.23 14.11
N SER A 2 -2.27 23.40 13.57
CA SER A 2 -2.37 22.75 12.27
C SER A 2 -3.59 21.83 12.20
N LYS A 3 -4.62 22.22 11.46
CA LYS A 3 -5.72 21.34 11.05
C LYS A 3 -5.38 20.80 9.67
N ASP A 4 -4.38 19.93 9.62
CA ASP A 4 -4.05 19.16 8.42
C ASP A 4 -3.80 17.71 8.87
N SER A 5 -4.84 17.12 9.45
CA SER A 5 -4.97 15.65 9.46
C SER A 5 -5.34 15.24 8.04
N GLY A 6 -4.41 15.50 7.11
CA GLY A 6 -4.61 15.37 5.70
C GLY A 6 -4.62 13.90 5.26
N PRO A 7 -4.89 13.64 3.97
CA PRO A 7 -4.74 12.32 3.32
C PRO A 7 -3.40 11.60 3.60
N SER A 8 -2.41 12.31 4.14
CA SER A 8 -1.08 11.87 4.55
C SER A 8 -1.03 10.86 5.71
N GLU A 9 -1.87 10.96 6.74
CA GLU A 9 -1.80 10.05 7.91
C GLU A 9 -2.31 8.65 7.54
N ARG A 10 -3.45 8.60 6.84
CA ARG A 10 -4.05 7.33 6.39
C ARG A 10 -3.28 6.70 5.23
N ALA A 11 -2.65 7.51 4.37
CA ALA A 11 -1.69 7.01 3.39
C ALA A 11 -0.41 6.44 4.05
N ARG A 12 0.06 7.03 5.17
CA ARG A 12 1.17 6.49 5.96
C ARG A 12 0.81 5.14 6.58
N GLU A 13 -0.34 5.04 7.26
CA GLU A 13 -0.81 3.76 7.82
C GLU A 13 -0.90 2.65 6.76
N MET A 14 -1.37 2.98 5.55
CA MET A 14 -1.43 2.01 4.45
C MET A 14 -0.05 1.62 3.93
N ARG A 15 0.92 2.54 3.87
CA ARG A 15 2.32 2.21 3.52
C ARG A 15 2.97 1.35 4.58
N ASP A 16 2.79 1.68 5.85
CA ASP A 16 3.36 0.92 6.96
C ASP A 16 2.83 -0.52 6.94
N LYS A 17 1.53 -0.69 6.71
CA LYS A 17 0.90 -2.01 6.57
C LYS A 17 1.39 -2.79 5.35
N ALA A 18 1.69 -2.10 4.24
CA ALA A 18 2.29 -2.74 3.07
C ALA A 18 3.73 -3.20 3.37
N GLN A 19 4.53 -2.39 4.09
CA GLN A 19 5.87 -2.77 4.50
C GLN A 19 5.88 -3.95 5.48
N GLU A 20 4.97 -4.00 6.45
CA GLU A 20 4.83 -5.15 7.36
C GLU A 20 4.53 -6.45 6.58
N LEU A 21 3.63 -6.39 5.60
CA LEU A 21 3.31 -7.54 4.75
C LEU A 21 4.51 -7.97 3.90
N GLU A 22 5.30 -7.01 3.40
CA GLU A 22 6.50 -7.30 2.62
C GLU A 22 7.61 -7.93 3.48
N GLN A 23 7.78 -7.45 4.71
CA GLN A 23 8.68 -8.06 5.69
C GLN A 23 8.22 -9.46 6.07
N ALA A 24 6.93 -9.65 6.36
CA ALA A 24 6.36 -10.98 6.59
C ALA A 24 6.60 -11.90 5.38
N ALA A 25 6.50 -11.39 4.15
CA ALA A 25 6.79 -12.14 2.94
C ALA A 25 8.28 -12.53 2.82
N GLN A 26 9.20 -11.70 3.32
CA GLN A 26 10.64 -12.01 3.36
C GLN A 26 10.95 -13.10 4.39
N HIS A 27 10.23 -13.10 5.51
CA HIS A 27 10.35 -14.13 6.55
C HIS A 27 9.59 -15.42 6.23
N ALA A 28 8.61 -15.37 5.32
CA ALA A 28 7.86 -16.53 4.87
C ALA A 28 8.78 -17.52 4.12
N THR A 29 8.83 -18.76 4.61
CA THR A 29 9.57 -19.86 4.00
C THR A 29 8.81 -20.50 2.85
N ASP A 30 7.47 -20.38 2.83
CA ASP A 30 6.64 -20.87 1.74
C ASP A 30 6.61 -19.86 0.57
N PRO A 31 7.04 -20.25 -0.64
CA PRO A 31 6.95 -19.41 -1.83
C PRO A 31 5.51 -18.95 -2.16
N ALA A 32 4.50 -19.78 -1.91
CA ALA A 32 3.10 -19.41 -2.16
C ALA A 32 2.59 -18.37 -1.15
N GLU A 33 2.95 -18.52 0.12
CA GLU A 33 2.63 -17.55 1.18
C GLU A 33 3.32 -16.20 0.95
N ARG A 34 4.62 -16.24 0.63
CA ARG A 34 5.40 -15.06 0.25
C ARG A 34 4.77 -14.31 -0.92
N GLN A 35 4.32 -15.01 -1.95
CA GLN A 35 3.65 -14.38 -3.10
C GLN A 35 2.35 -13.70 -2.67
N ARG A 36 1.51 -14.39 -1.89
CA ARG A 36 0.25 -13.81 -1.37
C ARG A 36 0.48 -12.57 -0.53
N LEU A 37 1.51 -12.56 0.33
CA LEU A 37 1.85 -11.43 1.18
C LEU A 37 2.35 -10.24 0.35
N LYS A 38 3.21 -10.49 -0.65
CA LYS A 38 3.64 -9.45 -1.62
C LYS A 38 2.47 -8.88 -2.42
N ASP A 39 1.59 -9.73 -2.95
CA ASP A 39 0.41 -9.30 -3.71
C ASP A 39 -0.52 -8.43 -2.84
N LYS A 40 -0.65 -8.77 -1.55
CA LYS A 40 -1.44 -8.01 -0.59
C LYS A 40 -0.81 -6.66 -0.26
N ALA A 41 0.52 -6.61 -0.11
CA ALA A 41 1.26 -5.36 0.08
C ALA A 41 1.09 -4.42 -1.13
N LEU A 42 1.25 -4.96 -2.35
CA LEU A 42 1.03 -4.23 -3.61
C LEU A 42 -0.38 -3.65 -3.71
N ARG A 43 -1.42 -4.45 -3.44
CA ARG A 43 -2.81 -3.97 -3.45
C ARG A 43 -3.07 -2.84 -2.45
N ILE A 44 -2.46 -2.90 -1.27
CA ILE A 44 -2.62 -1.83 -0.26
C ILE A 44 -1.95 -0.55 -0.76
N ARG A 45 -0.76 -0.65 -1.35
CA ARG A 45 -0.06 0.51 -1.91
C ARG A 45 -0.86 1.13 -3.05
N GLU A 46 -1.33 0.33 -3.99
CA GLU A 46 -2.13 0.78 -5.13
C GLU A 46 -3.45 1.43 -4.68
N LYS A 47 -4.14 0.84 -3.70
CA LYS A 47 -5.35 1.43 -3.11
C LYS A 47 -5.05 2.72 -2.36
N SER A 48 -3.89 2.84 -1.71
CA SER A 48 -3.46 4.09 -1.07
C SER A 48 -3.19 5.19 -2.09
N GLU A 49 -2.60 4.84 -3.23
CA GLU A 49 -2.34 5.79 -4.32
C GLU A 49 -3.63 6.19 -5.03
N GLN A 50 -4.60 5.29 -5.21
CA GLN A 50 -5.92 5.63 -5.74
C GLN A 50 -6.74 6.53 -4.79
N LEU A 51 -6.68 6.28 -3.48
CA LEU A 51 -7.49 7.02 -2.48
C LEU A 51 -6.86 8.34 -2.05
N TYR A 52 -5.53 8.43 -2.01
CA TYR A 52 -4.79 9.57 -1.44
C TYR A 52 -3.79 10.20 -2.41
N GLY A 53 -3.53 9.56 -3.57
CA GLY A 53 -2.79 10.17 -4.64
C GLY A 53 -3.58 11.33 -5.23
N ARG A 54 -2.88 12.44 -5.48
CA ARG A 54 -3.36 13.62 -6.18
C ARG A 54 -3.60 13.29 -7.66
N GLY A 55 -4.52 12.38 -7.95
CA GLY A 55 -4.60 11.73 -9.25
C GLY A 55 -5.77 10.75 -9.36
N SER A 56 -6.98 11.18 -9.01
CA SER A 56 -8.20 10.61 -9.61
C SER A 56 -8.26 11.02 -11.10
N GLY A 57 -7.33 10.51 -11.88
CA GLY A 57 -7.18 10.80 -13.30
C GLY A 57 -6.41 9.66 -13.93
N THR A 58 -7.13 8.58 -14.23
CA THR A 58 -6.88 7.70 -15.38
C THR A 58 -5.40 7.47 -15.73
N MET A 59 -4.78 6.43 -15.16
CA MET A 59 -3.67 5.75 -15.84
C MET A 59 -4.13 4.34 -16.22
N ASP A 60 -5.11 4.33 -17.12
CA ASP A 60 -5.14 3.39 -18.24
C ASP A 60 -5.00 4.29 -19.48
N PRO A 61 -3.93 4.13 -20.26
CA PRO A 61 -4.17 3.43 -21.52
C PRO A 61 -3.12 2.34 -21.76
N MET A 62 -3.61 1.13 -21.99
CA MET A 62 -3.11 0.14 -22.97
C MET A 62 -1.80 0.49 -23.70
#